data_AF-A0A8A4TJ95-F1
#
_entry.id   AF-A0A8A4TJ95-F1
#
_cell.length_a   1.000
_cell.length_b   1.000
_cell.length_c   1.000
_cell.angle_alpha   90.00
_cell.angle_beta   90.00
_cell.angle_gamma   90.00
#
_symmetry.space_group_name_H-M   'P 1'
#
loop_
_entity.id
_entity.type
_entity.pdbx_description
1 polymer ?
#
loop_
_entity_poly.entity_id
_entity_poly.type
_entity_poly.pdbx_seq_one_letter_code
_entity_poly.pdbx_strand_id
1 'polypeptide(L)'
;MSLSLFLLWITSVNNDGITVDRWVDEQAGLEAVIITIPTNQNHGFGVIDVPNKSPGDDILSYWQPDRYSLMINGGYFEDDFSPTGLCRIDGKVINSSIDPKLSGFLAIDGQGKLALLTKHDQRDAFPTVLQSGPYVIDPGGRIGIHSRSGAAARRTLVGVTNDGDIMIIVTEPIYLYDLAVLVSNRLPKIERLLNLDGGPSTALAVEGQVVRNRWPVRNYVFKGD
;
A
#
# COMPACT_ATOMS: atom_id res chain seq x y z
N MET A 1 -32.33 10.03 -14.29
CA MET A 1 -32.54 8.68 -13.73
C MET A 1 -31.35 8.37 -12.84
N SER A 2 -31.56 8.31 -11.53
CA SER A 2 -30.53 7.96 -10.55
C SER A 2 -30.31 6.46 -10.62
N LEU A 3 -29.29 6.01 -11.35
CA LEU A 3 -28.82 4.62 -11.26
C LEU A 3 -28.29 4.41 -9.84
N SER A 4 -28.96 3.55 -9.09
CA SER A 4 -28.56 3.20 -7.73
C SER A 4 -27.14 2.65 -7.73
N LEU A 5 -26.30 3.24 -6.88
CA LEU A 5 -24.99 2.72 -6.51
C LEU A 5 -25.16 1.31 -5.94
N PHE A 6 -24.78 0.27 -6.67
CA PHE A 6 -24.57 -1.04 -6.06
C PHE A 6 -23.13 -1.07 -5.52
N LEU A 7 -22.93 -0.45 -4.35
CA LEU A 7 -21.75 -0.74 -3.54
C LEU A 7 -22.09 -1.97 -2.70
N LEU A 8 -21.48 -3.10 -3.03
CA LEU A 8 -21.52 -4.29 -2.18
C LEU A 8 -20.34 -4.21 -1.22
N TRP A 9 -20.59 -3.87 0.04
CA TRP A 9 -19.62 -4.02 1.12
C TRP A 9 -19.77 -5.42 1.72
N ILE A 10 -18.74 -6.24 1.56
CA ILE A 10 -18.57 -7.42 2.42
C ILE A 10 -17.46 -7.05 3.39
N THR A 11 -17.86 -6.77 4.63
CA THR A 11 -16.94 -6.39 5.71
C THR A 11 -16.67 -7.60 6.59
N SER A 12 -15.42 -8.02 6.69
CA SER A 12 -14.95 -8.81 7.83
C SER A 12 -14.22 -7.89 8.81
N VAL A 13 -14.34 -8.18 10.10
CA VAL A 13 -13.68 -7.44 11.16
C VAL A 13 -12.93 -8.44 12.02
N ASN A 14 -11.63 -8.23 12.21
CA ASN A 14 -10.84 -9.05 13.12
C ASN A 14 -10.96 -8.53 14.57
N ASN A 15 -10.36 -9.24 15.54
CA ASN A 15 -10.43 -8.87 16.95
C ASN A 15 -9.82 -7.51 17.28
N ASP A 16 -8.94 -6.98 16.43
CA ASP A 16 -8.28 -5.68 16.61
C ASP A 16 -9.09 -4.52 16.02
N GLY A 17 -10.22 -4.80 15.38
CA GLY A 17 -11.02 -3.79 14.68
C GLY A 17 -10.49 -3.43 13.30
N ILE A 18 -9.57 -4.23 12.75
CA ILE A 18 -9.17 -4.12 11.34
C ILE A 18 -10.34 -4.58 10.48
N THR A 19 -10.80 -3.71 9.57
CA THR A 19 -11.84 -4.06 8.60
C THR A 19 -11.21 -4.50 7.30
N VAL A 20 -11.79 -5.52 6.67
CA VAL A 20 -11.49 -5.91 5.29
C VAL A 20 -12.77 -5.81 4.49
N ASP A 21 -12.76 -4.88 3.55
CA ASP A 21 -13.92 -4.47 2.76
C ASP A 21 -13.68 -4.76 1.29
N ARG A 22 -14.62 -5.42 0.62
CA ARG A 22 -14.64 -5.45 -0.85
C ARG A 22 -15.34 -4.20 -1.37
N TRP A 23 -14.69 -3.49 -2.29
CA TRP A 23 -15.26 -2.35 -3.00
C TRP A 23 -15.41 -2.68 -4.48
N VAL A 24 -16.66 -2.71 -4.96
CA VAL A 24 -16.99 -2.85 -6.38
C VAL A 24 -17.68 -1.56 -6.84
N ASP A 25 -17.16 -0.95 -7.90
CA ASP A 25 -17.82 0.15 -8.63
C ASP A 25 -18.01 -0.29 -10.07
N GLU A 26 -19.22 -0.78 -10.39
CA GLU A 26 -19.56 -1.31 -11.72
C GLU A 26 -19.45 -0.25 -12.82
N GLN A 27 -19.73 1.02 -12.51
CA GLN A 27 -19.68 2.11 -13.49
C GLN A 27 -18.23 2.42 -13.88
N ALA A 28 -17.33 2.35 -12.91
CA ALA A 28 -15.92 2.57 -13.12
C ALA A 28 -15.15 1.29 -13.52
N GLY A 29 -15.78 0.11 -13.43
CA GLY A 29 -15.12 -1.17 -13.63
C GLY A 29 -14.05 -1.45 -12.57
N LEU A 30 -14.22 -0.94 -11.34
CA LEU A 30 -13.29 -1.14 -10.24
C LEU A 30 -13.72 -2.33 -9.38
N GLU A 31 -12.78 -3.22 -9.11
CA GLU A 31 -12.82 -4.14 -7.96
C GLU A 31 -11.58 -3.89 -7.10
N ALA A 32 -11.78 -3.73 -5.80
CA ALA A 32 -10.72 -3.50 -4.84
C ALA A 32 -11.02 -4.18 -3.50
N VAL A 33 -9.95 -4.45 -2.76
CA VAL A 33 -9.98 -4.74 -1.33
C VAL A 33 -9.48 -3.50 -0.61
N ILE A 34 -10.26 -3.01 0.34
CA ILE A 34 -9.89 -1.92 1.24
C ILE A 34 -9.69 -2.52 2.63
N ILE A 35 -8.59 -2.17 3.27
CA ILE A 35 -8.33 -2.51 4.66
C ILE A 35 -8.23 -1.22 5.45
N THR A 36 -8.97 -1.15 6.55
CA THR A 36 -8.90 -0.01 7.47
C THR A 36 -8.36 -0.50 8.80
N ILE A 37 -7.27 0.13 9.26
CA ILE A 37 -6.63 -0.16 10.54
C ILE A 37 -6.84 1.07 11.42
N PRO A 38 -7.62 0.96 12.50
CA PRO A 38 -7.86 2.05 13.43
C PRO A 38 -6.56 2.69 13.92
N THR A 39 -6.56 4.00 14.18
CA THR A 39 -5.35 4.73 14.60
C THR A 39 -4.69 4.16 15.86
N ASN A 40 -5.48 3.61 16.79
CA ASN A 40 -4.99 2.93 18.01
C ASN A 40 -4.37 1.55 17.73
N GLN A 41 -4.52 1.04 16.51
CA GLN A 41 -3.90 -0.19 16.01
C GLN A 41 -2.74 0.06 15.04
N ASN A 42 -2.29 1.31 14.89
CA ASN A 42 -1.11 1.66 14.10
C ASN A 42 0.18 1.31 14.85
N HIS A 43 0.45 0.01 14.96
CA HIS A 43 1.63 -0.59 15.59
C HIS A 43 1.87 -1.99 15.00
N GLY A 44 3.01 -2.60 15.32
CA GLY A 44 3.34 -3.96 14.86
C GLY A 44 3.70 -4.06 13.38
N PHE A 45 3.91 -2.94 12.69
CA PHE A 45 4.37 -2.96 11.30
C PHE A 45 5.86 -3.30 11.19
N GLY A 46 6.21 -4.00 10.12
CA GLY A 46 7.60 -4.31 9.77
C GLY A 46 7.76 -4.61 8.28
N VAL A 47 8.99 -4.91 7.86
CA VAL A 47 9.30 -5.24 6.47
C VAL A 47 10.13 -6.52 6.40
N ILE A 48 9.72 -7.46 5.56
CA ILE A 48 10.54 -8.61 5.15
C ILE A 48 11.35 -8.18 3.92
N ASP A 49 12.68 -8.15 4.03
CA ASP A 49 13.59 -7.98 2.89
C ASP A 49 13.77 -9.33 2.17
N VAL A 50 13.54 -9.35 0.85
CA VAL A 50 13.77 -10.50 0.00
C VAL A 50 14.97 -10.17 -0.89
N PRO A 51 16.20 -10.55 -0.51
CA PRO A 51 17.38 -10.05 -1.19
C PRO A 51 17.65 -10.67 -2.55
N ASN A 52 17.08 -11.84 -2.81
CA ASN A 52 17.31 -12.63 -4.02
C ASN A 52 15.99 -13.04 -4.63
N LYS A 53 15.91 -12.97 -5.96
CA LYS A 53 14.75 -13.42 -6.71
C LYS A 53 14.75 -14.94 -6.80
N SER A 54 13.71 -15.58 -6.27
CA SER A 54 13.47 -17.01 -6.41
C SER A 54 12.30 -17.26 -7.38
N PRO A 55 12.45 -18.11 -8.40
CA PRO A 55 11.36 -18.43 -9.32
C PRO A 55 10.16 -19.05 -8.58
N GLY A 56 8.97 -18.47 -8.79
CA GLY A 56 7.73 -18.96 -8.18
C GLY A 56 7.43 -18.39 -6.79
N ASP A 57 8.33 -17.59 -6.21
CA ASP A 57 8.07 -16.92 -4.94
C ASP A 57 6.92 -15.93 -5.06
N ASP A 58 5.97 -16.05 -4.13
CA ASP A 58 4.87 -15.12 -3.93
C ASP A 58 4.62 -14.87 -2.44
N ILE A 59 3.64 -14.02 -2.15
CA ILE A 59 3.31 -13.60 -0.79
C ILE A 59 3.03 -14.78 0.15
N LEU A 60 2.53 -15.91 -0.35
CA LEU A 60 2.25 -17.07 0.50
C LEU A 60 3.51 -17.83 0.92
N SER A 61 4.64 -17.58 0.25
CA SER A 61 5.95 -18.09 0.70
C SER A 61 6.41 -17.42 1.99
N TYR A 62 5.88 -16.23 2.28
CA TYR A 62 6.27 -15.39 3.43
C TYR A 62 5.12 -15.24 4.46
N TRP A 63 3.87 -15.43 4.04
CA TRP A 63 2.69 -15.35 4.89
C TRP A 63 2.69 -16.41 6.00
N GLN A 64 2.55 -15.96 7.24
CA GLN A 64 2.44 -16.79 8.45
C GLN A 64 1.26 -16.25 9.26
N PRO A 65 0.05 -16.84 9.14
CA PRO A 65 -1.16 -16.29 9.76
C PRO A 65 -1.09 -16.30 11.30
N ASP A 66 -0.23 -17.13 11.91
CA ASP A 66 0.00 -17.13 13.36
C ASP A 66 0.95 -16.00 13.82
N ARG A 67 1.48 -15.19 12.90
CA ARG A 67 2.45 -14.11 13.17
C ARG A 67 2.08 -12.77 12.58
N TYR A 68 1.34 -12.79 11.48
CA TYR A 68 0.97 -11.60 10.74
C TYR A 68 -0.54 -11.57 10.60
N SER A 69 -1.14 -10.43 10.93
CA SER A 69 -2.55 -10.15 10.67
C SER A 69 -2.75 -9.54 9.27
N LEU A 70 -1.70 -8.97 8.68
CA LEU A 70 -1.73 -8.39 7.34
C LEU A 70 -0.35 -8.44 6.68
N MET A 71 -0.32 -8.65 5.36
CA MET A 71 0.87 -8.48 4.53
C MET A 71 0.52 -7.93 3.14
N ILE A 72 1.34 -7.02 2.63
CA ILE A 72 1.26 -6.47 1.26
C ILE A 72 2.65 -6.39 0.65
N ASN A 73 2.75 -6.27 -0.68
CA ASN A 73 4.03 -5.92 -1.30
C ASN A 73 4.46 -4.50 -0.90
N GLY A 74 5.76 -4.21 -0.96
CA GLY A 74 6.30 -2.89 -0.62
C GLY A 74 6.79 -2.07 -1.82
N GLY A 75 7.99 -1.52 -1.69
CA GLY A 75 8.56 -0.52 -2.61
C GLY A 75 9.02 -1.06 -3.96
N TYR A 76 9.28 -0.14 -4.89
CA TYR A 76 9.75 -0.42 -6.24
C TYR A 76 11.17 -0.98 -6.28
N PHE A 77 11.46 -1.77 -7.33
CA PHE A 77 12.75 -2.36 -7.60
C PHE A 77 13.03 -2.44 -9.11
N GLU A 78 14.30 -2.51 -9.46
CA GLU A 78 14.80 -2.62 -10.83
C GLU A 78 14.89 -4.09 -11.28
N ASP A 79 15.17 -4.32 -12.57
CA ASP A 79 15.29 -5.67 -13.13
C ASP A 79 16.35 -6.55 -12.45
N ASP A 80 17.40 -5.93 -11.89
CA ASP A 80 18.45 -6.60 -11.10
C ASP A 80 18.05 -6.85 -9.63
N PHE A 81 16.79 -6.54 -9.27
CA PHE A 81 16.22 -6.68 -7.94
C PHE A 81 16.79 -5.73 -6.88
N SER A 82 17.51 -4.68 -7.29
CA SER A 82 17.88 -3.58 -6.42
C SER A 82 16.68 -2.64 -6.21
N PRO A 83 16.51 -2.01 -5.02
CA PRO A 83 15.44 -1.03 -4.82
C PRO A 83 15.60 0.19 -5.72
N THR A 84 14.53 0.67 -6.35
CA THR A 84 14.57 1.86 -7.24
C THR A 84 14.97 3.13 -6.49
N GLY A 85 14.43 3.33 -5.30
CA GLY A 85 14.70 4.49 -4.44
C GLY A 85 15.26 4.11 -3.07
N LEU A 86 15.23 5.08 -2.15
CA LEU A 86 15.77 4.90 -0.80
C LEU A 86 15.09 3.71 -0.15
N CYS A 87 15.91 2.75 0.29
CA CYS A 87 15.48 1.55 0.96
C CYS A 87 16.37 1.33 2.17
N ARG A 88 15.77 1.45 3.35
CA ARG A 88 16.38 1.14 4.64
C ARG A 88 15.43 0.21 5.38
N ILE A 89 15.95 -0.89 5.91
CA ILE A 89 15.15 -1.87 6.66
C ILE A 89 15.91 -2.18 7.95
N ASP A 90 15.25 -1.96 9.08
CA ASP A 90 15.79 -2.19 10.43
C ASP A 90 17.18 -1.56 10.65
N GLY A 91 17.33 -0.32 10.17
CA GLY A 91 18.57 0.45 10.26
C GLY A 91 19.62 0.09 9.19
N LYS A 92 19.47 -1.02 8.47
CA LYS A 92 20.35 -1.39 7.36
C LYS A 92 19.97 -0.61 6.10
N VAL A 93 20.88 0.21 5.61
CA VAL A 93 20.72 0.89 4.32
C VAL A 93 21.01 -0.10 3.19
N ILE A 94 19.99 -0.39 2.38
CA ILE A 94 20.06 -1.29 1.22
C ILE A 94 20.31 -0.47 -0.05
N ASN A 95 19.62 0.66 -0.21
CA ASN A 95 19.90 1.68 -1.22
C ASN A 95 19.74 3.06 -0.59
N SER A 96 20.73 3.95 -0.75
CA SER A 96 20.71 5.33 -0.25
C SER A 96 20.21 6.36 -1.27
N SER A 97 20.04 5.97 -2.52
CA SER A 97 19.68 6.88 -3.62
C SER A 97 18.23 7.32 -3.52
N ILE A 98 17.96 8.61 -3.74
CA ILE A 98 16.59 9.14 -3.80
C ILE A 98 16.19 9.26 -5.27
N ASP A 99 15.15 8.53 -5.67
CA ASP A 99 14.61 8.67 -7.02
C ASP A 99 13.67 9.90 -7.08
N PRO A 100 13.91 10.89 -7.96
CA PRO A 100 13.10 12.10 -8.04
C PRO A 100 11.67 11.88 -8.58
N LYS A 101 11.38 10.73 -9.19
CA LYS A 101 10.04 10.36 -9.70
C LYS A 101 9.13 9.79 -8.62
N LEU A 102 9.70 9.30 -7.51
CA LEU A 102 8.95 8.76 -6.37
C LEU A 102 8.68 9.88 -5.36
N SER A 103 7.40 10.16 -5.10
CA SER A 103 6.97 11.37 -4.39
C SER A 103 6.96 11.26 -2.86
N GLY A 104 7.08 10.05 -2.30
CA GLY A 104 6.93 9.84 -0.86
C GLY A 104 7.66 8.61 -0.34
N PHE A 105 7.42 8.32 0.93
CA PHE A 105 8.04 7.22 1.65
C PHE A 105 7.01 6.56 2.57
N LEU A 106 7.02 5.24 2.61
CA LEU A 106 6.48 4.47 3.72
C LEU A 106 7.59 4.33 4.76
N ALA A 107 7.35 4.77 5.98
CA ALA A 107 8.31 4.72 7.06
C ALA A 107 7.72 4.00 8.27
N ILE A 108 8.54 3.24 8.98
CA ILE A 108 8.15 2.52 10.19
C ILE A 108 9.16 2.88 11.28
N ASP A 109 8.66 3.35 12.41
CA ASP A 109 9.50 3.73 13.55
C ASP A 109 9.96 2.52 14.38
N GLY A 110 10.78 2.74 15.41
CA GLY A 110 11.26 1.67 16.28
C GLY A 110 10.20 0.98 17.13
N GLN A 111 8.96 1.48 17.14
CA GLN A 111 7.81 0.88 17.82
C GLN A 111 6.87 0.16 16.85
N GLY A 112 7.24 0.07 15.57
CA GLY A 112 6.40 -0.55 14.54
C GLY A 112 5.23 0.32 14.10
N LYS A 113 5.26 1.64 14.33
CA LYS A 113 4.23 2.55 13.84
C LYS A 113 4.52 2.99 12.41
N LEU A 114 3.51 2.85 11.54
CA LEU A 114 3.60 3.26 10.14
C LEU A 114 3.31 4.76 10.00
N ALA A 115 4.12 5.43 9.18
CA ALA A 115 3.95 6.81 8.75
C ALA A 115 4.20 6.95 7.24
N LEU A 116 3.52 7.92 6.62
CA LEU A 116 3.73 8.28 5.22
C LEU A 116 4.38 9.66 5.14
N LEU A 117 5.59 9.70 4.61
CA LEU A 117 6.45 10.88 4.59
C LEU A 117 6.60 11.44 3.16
N THR A 118 6.81 12.74 3.07
CA THR A 118 7.19 13.45 1.86
C THR A 118 8.71 13.60 1.78
N LYS A 119 9.20 14.12 0.64
CA LYS A 119 10.60 14.50 0.48
C LYS A 119 11.09 15.55 1.48
N HIS A 120 10.18 16.35 2.04
CA HIS A 120 10.49 17.43 2.96
C HIS A 120 10.57 16.97 4.43
N ASP A 121 10.06 15.79 4.74
CA ASP A 121 10.07 15.25 6.08
C ASP A 121 11.43 14.64 6.45
N GLN A 122 11.80 14.74 7.72
CA GLN A 122 12.97 14.06 8.26
C GLN A 122 12.72 12.55 8.34
N ARG A 123 13.74 11.76 7.96
CA ARG A 123 13.64 10.31 7.85
C ARG A 123 14.61 9.56 8.76
N ASP A 124 15.52 10.25 9.44
CA ASP A 124 16.60 9.62 10.20
C ASP A 124 16.13 8.92 11.48
N ALA A 125 14.97 9.34 12.01
CA ALA A 125 14.33 8.70 13.14
C ALA A 125 13.67 7.34 12.79
N PHE A 126 13.54 7.01 11.51
CA PHE A 126 12.87 5.79 11.06
C PHE A 126 13.90 4.72 10.66
N PRO A 127 14.00 3.61 11.42
CA PRO A 127 14.87 2.50 11.07
C PRO A 127 14.47 1.85 9.74
N THR A 128 13.18 1.90 9.39
CA THR A 128 12.67 1.33 8.15
C THR A 128 12.01 2.41 7.29
N VAL A 129 12.47 2.55 6.05
CA VAL A 129 12.01 3.54 5.07
C VAL A 129 12.05 2.92 3.67
N LEU A 130 10.91 2.91 2.99
CA LEU A 130 10.78 2.50 1.60
C LEU A 130 10.30 3.71 0.78
N GLN A 131 11.10 4.19 -0.15
CA GLN A 131 10.68 5.23 -1.09
C GLN A 131 9.69 4.64 -2.11
N SER A 132 8.61 5.39 -2.37
CA SER A 132 7.57 4.96 -3.30
C SER A 132 6.77 6.13 -3.87
N GLY A 133 5.80 5.83 -4.73
CA GLY A 133 4.89 6.83 -5.27
C GLY A 133 4.24 6.43 -6.59
N PRO A 134 3.56 7.39 -7.24
CA PRO A 134 3.27 8.74 -6.74
C PRO A 134 2.25 8.76 -5.57
N TYR A 135 2.09 9.90 -4.92
CA TYR A 135 0.93 10.18 -4.08
C TYR A 135 -0.29 10.30 -5.00
N VAL A 136 -1.27 9.44 -4.79
CA VAL A 136 -2.56 9.46 -5.49
C VAL A 136 -3.44 10.56 -4.90
N ILE A 137 -3.41 10.67 -3.57
CA ILE A 137 -3.89 11.82 -2.81
C ILE A 137 -2.66 12.45 -2.14
N ASP A 138 -2.36 13.68 -2.51
CA ASP A 138 -1.28 14.47 -1.91
C ASP A 138 -1.61 14.81 -0.44
N PRO A 139 -0.59 14.99 0.41
CA PRO A 139 -0.74 15.56 1.74
C PRO A 139 -1.66 16.77 1.77
N GLY A 140 -2.63 16.75 2.69
CA GLY A 140 -3.72 17.72 2.74
C GLY A 140 -4.96 17.35 1.91
N GLY A 141 -5.04 16.13 1.37
CA GLY A 141 -6.27 15.55 0.82
C GLY A 141 -6.64 15.96 -0.60
N ARG A 142 -5.68 16.46 -1.40
CA ARG A 142 -5.93 16.85 -2.80
C ARG A 142 -5.51 15.74 -3.76
N ILE A 143 -6.18 15.60 -4.90
CA ILE A 143 -5.78 14.66 -5.96
C ILE A 143 -4.36 15.01 -6.45
N GLY A 144 -3.43 14.07 -6.31
CA GLY A 144 -2.03 14.20 -6.76
C GLY A 144 -1.77 13.71 -8.19
N ILE A 145 -2.76 13.07 -8.82
CA ILE A 145 -2.66 12.59 -10.21
C ILE A 145 -3.41 13.53 -11.14
N HIS A 146 -2.67 14.30 -11.94
CA HIS A 146 -3.25 15.36 -12.77
C HIS A 146 -3.56 14.96 -14.21
N SER A 147 -3.18 13.76 -14.64
CA SER A 147 -3.48 13.26 -15.98
C SER A 147 -3.63 11.74 -16.00
N ARG A 148 -4.48 11.26 -16.90
CA ARG A 148 -4.68 9.84 -17.18
C ARG A 148 -3.56 9.31 -18.07
N SER A 149 -2.35 9.22 -17.52
CA SER A 149 -1.15 8.72 -18.19
C SER A 149 -0.82 7.27 -17.76
N GLY A 150 0.09 6.64 -18.50
CA GLY A 150 0.50 5.25 -18.24
C GLY A 150 -0.53 4.23 -18.70
N ALA A 151 -0.63 3.12 -17.97
CA ALA A 151 -1.55 2.01 -18.26
C ALA A 151 -2.35 1.62 -17.02
N ALA A 152 -3.50 0.98 -17.24
CA ALA A 152 -4.22 0.30 -16.18
C ALA A 152 -3.35 -0.86 -15.65
N ALA A 153 -3.22 -0.94 -14.33
CA ALA A 153 -2.49 -1.99 -13.66
C ALA A 153 -3.08 -2.21 -12.27
N ARG A 154 -2.87 -3.41 -11.72
CA ARG A 154 -3.20 -3.70 -10.32
C ARG A 154 -2.42 -2.73 -9.43
N ARG A 155 -3.00 -2.26 -8.34
CA ARG A 155 -2.37 -1.27 -7.46
C ARG A 155 -2.34 -1.77 -6.03
N THR A 156 -1.33 -1.33 -5.30
CA THR A 156 -1.25 -1.44 -3.84
C THR A 156 -1.00 -0.03 -3.34
N LEU A 157 -1.84 0.47 -2.44
CA LEU A 157 -1.72 1.82 -1.90
C LEU A 157 -1.82 1.78 -0.39
N VAL A 158 -1.11 2.68 0.27
CA VAL A 158 -1.18 2.90 1.71
C VAL A 158 -1.49 4.38 1.93
N GLY A 159 -2.46 4.67 2.77
CA GLY A 159 -2.94 6.02 3.05
C GLY A 159 -3.22 6.23 4.53
N VAL A 160 -3.46 7.49 4.87
CA VAL A 160 -3.91 7.92 6.19
C VAL A 160 -5.21 8.70 6.01
N THR A 161 -6.26 8.32 6.72
CA THR A 161 -7.53 9.07 6.72
C THR A 161 -7.38 10.37 7.51
N ASN A 162 -8.33 11.29 7.36
CA ASN A 162 -8.35 12.50 8.19
C ASN A 162 -8.48 12.21 9.70
N ASP A 163 -9.03 11.04 10.07
CA ASP A 163 -9.17 10.59 11.45
C ASP A 163 -7.93 9.86 11.97
N GLY A 164 -6.91 9.67 11.11
CA GLY A 164 -5.63 9.07 11.46
C GLY A 164 -5.56 7.55 11.32
N ASP A 165 -6.59 6.93 10.76
CA ASP A 165 -6.59 5.49 10.44
C ASP A 165 -5.68 5.21 9.26
N ILE A 166 -5.02 4.04 9.27
CA ILE A 166 -4.29 3.56 8.11
C ILE A 166 -5.28 2.89 7.16
N MET A 167 -5.24 3.29 5.89
CA MET A 167 -6.04 2.69 4.84
C MET A 167 -5.13 2.02 3.81
N ILE A 168 -5.40 0.77 3.49
CA ILE A 168 -4.68 0.02 2.45
C ILE A 168 -5.66 -0.34 1.35
N ILE A 169 -5.30 -0.10 0.09
CA ILE A 169 -6.17 -0.36 -1.06
C ILE A 169 -5.41 -1.23 -2.05
N VAL A 170 -6.01 -2.37 -2.40
CA VAL A 170 -5.47 -3.32 -3.39
C VAL A 170 -6.49 -3.51 -4.49
N THR A 171 -6.13 -3.21 -5.73
CA THR A 171 -7.09 -3.15 -6.85
C THR A 171 -6.79 -4.16 -7.95
N GLU A 172 -7.84 -4.56 -8.67
CA GLU A 172 -7.72 -5.02 -10.05
C GLU A 172 -7.23 -3.88 -10.98
N PRO A 173 -6.89 -4.14 -12.26
CA PRO A 173 -6.30 -3.14 -13.14
C PRO A 173 -7.09 -1.82 -13.26
N ILE A 174 -6.47 -0.72 -12.83
CA ILE A 174 -7.01 0.64 -12.96
C ILE A 174 -5.90 1.67 -13.25
N TYR A 175 -6.26 2.76 -13.93
CA TYR A 175 -5.40 3.93 -14.07
C TYR A 175 -5.33 4.69 -12.75
N LEU A 176 -4.16 5.17 -12.36
CA LEU A 176 -4.00 5.94 -11.12
C LEU A 176 -4.89 7.20 -11.09
N TYR A 177 -5.09 7.84 -12.25
CA TYR A 177 -5.98 9.00 -12.37
C TYR A 177 -7.43 8.63 -12.03
N ASP A 178 -7.94 7.56 -12.64
CA ASP A 178 -9.31 7.08 -12.42
C ASP A 178 -9.49 6.69 -10.94
N LEU A 179 -8.50 6.00 -10.36
CA LEU A 179 -8.50 5.64 -8.94
C LEU A 179 -8.49 6.87 -8.02
N ALA A 180 -7.69 7.90 -8.32
CA ALA A 180 -7.63 9.13 -7.53
C ALA A 180 -9.00 9.83 -7.46
N VAL A 181 -9.68 9.93 -8.61
CA VAL A 181 -11.01 10.52 -8.71
C VAL A 181 -12.04 9.70 -7.93
N LEU A 182 -12.01 8.36 -8.05
CA LEU A 182 -12.95 7.48 -7.34
C LEU A 182 -12.75 7.56 -5.83
N VAL A 183 -11.50 7.42 -5.36
CA VAL A 183 -11.17 7.51 -3.94
C VAL A 183 -11.62 8.84 -3.35
N SER A 184 -11.30 9.96 -4.01
CA SER A 184 -11.66 11.30 -3.54
C SER A 184 -13.17 11.54 -3.46
N ASN A 185 -13.97 10.82 -4.25
CA ASN A 185 -15.42 11.03 -4.34
C ASN A 185 -16.26 10.01 -3.56
N ARG A 186 -15.70 8.81 -3.30
CA ARG A 186 -16.46 7.65 -2.78
C ARG A 186 -16.05 7.20 -1.39
N LEU A 187 -14.79 7.43 -1.00
CA LEU A 187 -14.26 6.99 0.29
C LEU A 187 -14.32 8.13 1.32
N PRO A 188 -14.20 7.81 2.63
CA PRO A 188 -13.98 8.81 3.67
C PRO A 188 -12.82 9.73 3.31
N LYS A 189 -12.78 10.93 3.91
CA LYS A 189 -11.72 11.89 3.61
C LYS A 189 -10.35 11.28 3.94
N ILE A 190 -9.52 11.20 2.90
CA ILE A 190 -8.15 10.71 2.98
C ILE A 190 -7.21 11.90 3.02
N GLU A 191 -6.31 11.94 3.99
CA GLU A 191 -5.34 13.03 4.14
C GLU A 191 -4.18 12.87 3.16
N ARG A 192 -3.70 11.63 2.95
CA ARG A 192 -2.75 11.27 1.89
C ARG A 192 -2.85 9.79 1.52
N LEU A 193 -2.52 9.45 0.28
CA LEU A 193 -2.56 8.07 -0.24
C LEU A 193 -1.37 7.83 -1.16
N LEU A 194 -0.40 7.03 -0.72
CA LEU A 194 0.82 6.71 -1.43
C LEU A 194 0.66 5.40 -2.22
N ASN A 195 0.97 5.44 -3.51
CA ASN A 195 1.05 4.23 -4.32
C ASN A 195 2.37 3.47 -4.07
N LEU A 196 2.26 2.16 -3.91
CA LEU A 196 3.37 1.21 -3.82
C LEU A 196 3.63 0.53 -5.17
N ASP A 197 4.57 -0.42 -5.21
CA ASP A 197 4.79 -1.19 -6.43
C ASP A 197 3.51 -1.94 -6.85
N GLY A 198 3.27 -2.03 -8.15
CA GLY A 198 1.99 -2.42 -8.72
C GLY A 198 2.09 -3.52 -9.76
N GLY A 199 1.02 -3.69 -10.52
CA GLY A 199 0.95 -4.63 -11.64
C GLY A 199 1.22 -6.08 -11.20
N PRO A 200 2.24 -6.74 -11.76
CA PRO A 200 2.64 -8.08 -11.34
C PRO A 200 3.05 -8.17 -9.86
N SER A 201 3.55 -7.08 -9.26
CA SER A 201 4.00 -7.04 -7.86
C SER A 201 2.87 -6.93 -6.84
N THR A 202 1.67 -6.52 -7.26
CA THR A 202 0.53 -6.34 -6.34
C THR A 202 0.21 -7.64 -5.59
N ALA A 203 0.30 -7.55 -4.26
CA ALA A 203 -0.03 -8.65 -3.35
C ALA A 203 -0.73 -8.17 -2.07
N LEU A 204 -1.56 -9.07 -1.52
CA LEU A 204 -2.23 -8.95 -0.23
C LEU A 204 -2.39 -10.33 0.40
N ALA A 205 -2.14 -10.44 1.69
CA ALA A 205 -2.57 -11.55 2.51
C ALA A 205 -3.14 -11.00 3.81
N VAL A 206 -4.40 -11.33 4.07
CA VAL A 206 -5.13 -11.06 5.31
C VAL A 206 -6.08 -12.24 5.50
N GLU A 207 -6.58 -12.45 6.72
CA GLU A 207 -7.51 -13.55 6.98
C GLU A 207 -8.70 -13.52 6.00
N GLY A 208 -8.92 -14.66 5.32
CA GLY A 208 -10.02 -14.82 4.35
C GLY A 208 -9.79 -14.18 2.97
N GLN A 209 -8.75 -13.38 2.75
CA GLN A 209 -8.51 -12.70 1.48
C GLN A 209 -7.03 -12.72 1.09
N VAL A 210 -6.75 -13.28 -0.11
CA VAL A 210 -5.40 -13.36 -0.67
C VAL A 210 -5.40 -12.83 -2.11
N VAL A 211 -4.43 -11.99 -2.41
CA VAL A 211 -4.08 -11.50 -3.73
C VAL A 211 -2.62 -11.85 -3.96
N ARG A 212 -2.32 -12.77 -4.87
CA ARG A 212 -0.94 -13.18 -5.15
C ARG A 212 -0.27 -12.20 -6.12
N ASN A 213 0.98 -11.85 -5.84
CA ASN A 213 1.88 -11.29 -6.84
C ASN A 213 2.20 -12.36 -7.89
N ARG A 214 2.34 -11.93 -9.14
CA ARG A 214 2.72 -12.79 -10.27
C ARG A 214 4.23 -12.91 -10.43
N TRP A 215 4.97 -11.91 -9.95
CA TRP A 215 6.44 -11.88 -9.95
C TRP A 215 6.95 -11.72 -8.52
N PRO A 216 8.11 -12.31 -8.17
CA PRO A 216 8.75 -12.07 -6.87
C PRO A 216 8.97 -10.57 -6.65
N VAL A 217 8.80 -10.12 -5.41
CA VAL A 217 8.95 -8.70 -5.02
C VAL A 217 10.09 -8.53 -4.05
N ARG A 218 10.71 -7.35 -4.05
CA ARG A 218 11.88 -7.07 -3.22
C ARG A 218 11.59 -7.08 -1.71
N ASN A 219 10.38 -6.70 -1.32
CA ASN A 219 10.01 -6.63 0.07
C ASN A 219 8.49 -6.76 0.27
N TYR A 220 8.13 -7.26 1.45
CA TYR A 220 6.76 -7.29 1.93
C TYR A 220 6.65 -6.44 3.19
N VAL A 221 5.63 -5.57 3.24
CA VAL A 221 5.24 -4.87 4.46
C VAL A 221 4.24 -5.77 5.19
N PHE A 222 4.44 -5.99 6.47
CA PHE A 222 3.51 -6.77 7.30
C PHE A 222 3.05 -5.97 8.51
N LYS A 223 1.92 -6.38 9.08
CA LYS A 223 1.51 -6.09 10.46
C LYS A 223 1.47 -7.40 11.24
N GLY A 224 2.21 -7.45 12.34
CA GLY A 224 2.11 -8.47 13.37
C GLY A 224 1.21 -8.05 14.53
N ASP A 225 1.09 -8.96 15.49
CA ASP A 225 0.44 -8.74 16.78
C ASP A 225 1.22 -7.75 17.66
#